data_AF-A0A2T1HVI9-F1
#
_entry.id   AF-A0A2T1HVI9-F1
#
_cell.length_a   1.000
_cell.length_b   1.000
_cell.length_c   1.000
_cell.angle_alpha   90.00
_cell.angle_beta   90.00
_cell.angle_gamma   90.00
#
_symmetry.space_group_name_H-M   'P 1'
#
loop_
_entity.id
_entity.type
_entity.pdbx_description
1 polymer ?
#
loop_
_entity_poly.entity_id
_entity_poly.type
_entity_poly.pdbx_seq_one_letter_code
_entity_poly.pdbx_strand_id
1 'polypeptide(L)'
;MNRFSIIFVAGLALFGLLQGLAFARWPHLEDAVVPSFLWPLLASLAVDVAIRPAVAAGKLPDLRTETRFAGLVAAVFVFMATRWVIPSL
;
A
#
# COMPACT_ATOMS: atom_id res chain seq x y z
N MET A 1 17.22 7.45 5.05
CA MET A 1 15.98 7.40 4.24
C MET A 1 15.49 8.83 4.05
N ASN A 2 15.14 9.27 2.83
CA ASN A 2 14.71 10.65 2.60
C ASN A 2 13.24 10.83 3.05
N ARG A 3 12.78 12.08 3.22
CA ARG A 3 11.41 12.38 3.69
C ARG A 3 10.34 11.77 2.79
N PHE A 4 10.57 11.79 1.47
CA PHE A 4 9.65 11.23 0.48
C PHE A 4 9.47 9.71 0.62
N SER A 5 10.57 8.97 0.82
CA SER A 5 10.55 7.54 1.10
C SER A 5 9.75 7.20 2.36
N ILE A 6 9.88 8.00 3.42
CA ILE A 6 9.12 7.80 4.66
C ILE A 6 7.62 8.03 4.41
N ILE A 7 7.27 9.11 3.70
CA ILE A 7 5.87 9.41 3.35
C ILE A 7 5.28 8.30 2.48
N PHE A 8 6.03 7.79 1.50
CA PHE A 8 5.61 6.69 0.65
C PHE A 8 5.31 5.42 1.45
N VAL A 9 6.24 5.00 2.33
CA VAL A 9 6.07 3.82 3.17
C VAL A 9 4.88 4.00 4.13
N ALA A 10 4.76 5.17 4.76
CA ALA A 10 3.65 5.48 5.65
C ALA A 10 2.31 5.49 4.90
N GLY A 11 2.27 6.02 3.68
CA GLY A 11 1.08 6.04 2.83
C GLY A 11 0.62 4.63 2.45
N LEU A 12 1.56 3.75 2.09
CA LEU A 12 1.25 2.35 1.80
C LEU A 12 0.80 1.58 3.05
N ALA A 13 1.45 1.81 4.20
CA ALA A 13 1.02 1.23 5.47
C ALA A 13 -0.41 1.67 5.83
N LEU A 14 -0.72 2.96 5.66
CA LEU A 14 -2.06 3.50 5.86
C LEU A 14 -3.08 2.88 4.89
N PHE A 15 -2.69 2.66 3.62
CA PHE A 15 -3.53 1.96 2.65
C PHE A 15 -3.84 0.53 3.12
N GLY A 16 -2.84 -0.21 3.61
CA GLY A 16 -3.05 -1.56 4.17
C GLY A 16 -4.01 -1.58 5.35
N LEU A 17 -3.96 -0.56 6.22
CA LEU A 17 -4.91 -0.39 7.32
C LEU A 17 -6.34 -0.15 6.80
N LEU A 18 -6.50 0.83 5.90
CA LEU A 18 -7.80 1.16 5.32
C LEU A 18 -8.40 -0.02 4.54
N GLN A 19 -7.56 -0.77 3.83
CA GLN A 19 -7.94 -1.98 3.16
C GLN A 19 -8.44 -3.03 4.17
N GLY A 20 -7.68 -3.29 5.23
CA GLY A 20 -8.07 -4.22 6.28
C GLY A 20 -9.44 -3.87 6.86
N LEU A 21 -9.67 -2.58 7.14
CA LEU A 21 -10.94 -2.06 7.63
C LEU A 21 -12.08 -2.14 6.60
N ALA A 22 -11.79 -1.95 5.30
CA ALA A 22 -12.79 -2.02 4.25
C ALA A 22 -13.29 -3.45 4.02
N PHE A 23 -12.38 -4.42 3.94
CA PHE A 23 -12.72 -5.85 3.82
C PHE A 23 -13.51 -6.33 5.04
N ALA A 24 -13.10 -5.83 6.21
CA ALA A 24 -13.82 -6.00 7.45
C ALA A 24 -15.28 -5.47 7.37
N ARG A 25 -15.47 -4.25 6.86
CA ARG A 25 -16.81 -3.66 6.77
C ARG A 25 -17.69 -4.32 5.70
N TRP A 26 -17.07 -4.83 4.65
CA TRP A 26 -17.69 -5.37 3.46
C TRP A 26 -17.04 -6.70 3.03
N PRO A 27 -17.44 -7.82 3.65
CA PRO A 27 -16.84 -9.13 3.40
C PRO A 27 -16.95 -9.60 1.95
N HIS A 28 -17.98 -9.13 1.21
CA HIS A 28 -18.16 -9.42 -0.22
C HIS A 28 -17.02 -8.89 -1.11
N LEU A 29 -16.13 -8.04 -0.58
CA LEU A 29 -14.91 -7.64 -1.27
C LEU A 29 -13.88 -8.78 -1.37
N GLU A 30 -14.00 -9.83 -0.55
CA GLU A 30 -13.18 -11.04 -0.69
C GLU A 30 -13.46 -11.80 -2.00
N ASP A 31 -14.68 -11.68 -2.54
CA ASP A 31 -15.10 -12.29 -3.81
C ASP A 31 -14.71 -11.42 -5.03
N ALA A 32 -13.97 -10.33 -4.83
CA ALA A 32 -13.54 -9.47 -5.92
C ALA A 32 -12.59 -10.19 -6.88
N VAL A 33 -12.59 -9.76 -8.15
CA VAL A 33 -11.71 -10.30 -9.21
C VAL A 33 -10.22 -10.23 -8.82
N VAL A 34 -9.85 -9.24 -8.00
CA VAL A 34 -8.49 -9.09 -7.48
C VAL A 34 -8.41 -9.67 -6.07
N PRO A 35 -7.60 -10.72 -5.86
CA PRO A 35 -7.31 -11.25 -4.53
C PRO A 35 -6.89 -10.16 -3.56
N SER A 36 -7.43 -10.20 -2.33
CA SER A 36 -7.22 -9.18 -1.29
C SER A 36 -5.73 -8.86 -1.06
N PHE A 37 -4.85 -9.85 -1.04
CA PHE A 37 -3.42 -9.65 -0.82
C PHE A 37 -2.68 -8.93 -1.97
N LEU A 38 -3.28 -8.80 -3.17
CA LEU A 38 -2.68 -8.10 -4.32
C LEU A 38 -2.99 -6.60 -4.36
N TRP A 39 -3.98 -6.13 -3.61
CA TRP A 39 -4.35 -4.72 -3.56
C TRP A 39 -3.20 -3.79 -3.14
N PRO A 40 -2.37 -4.13 -2.14
CA PRO A 40 -1.19 -3.32 -1.80
C PRO A 40 -0.19 -3.19 -2.95
N LEU A 41 -0.05 -4.23 -3.77
CA LEU A 41 0.83 -4.22 -4.94
C LEU A 41 0.29 -3.28 -6.02
N LEU A 42 -1.01 -3.34 -6.30
CA LEU A 42 -1.67 -2.44 -7.24
C LEU A 42 -1.60 -0.98 -6.78
N ALA A 43 -1.79 -0.73 -5.48
CA ALA A 43 -1.65 0.61 -4.91
C ALA A 43 -0.21 1.13 -5.07
N SER A 44 0.80 0.31 -4.79
CA SER A 44 2.20 0.65 -4.99
C SER A 44 2.50 1.00 -6.46
N LEU A 45 2.02 0.18 -7.40
CA LEU A 45 2.17 0.42 -8.82
C LEU A 45 1.46 1.70 -9.27
N ALA A 46 0.25 1.95 -8.78
CA ALA A 46 -0.51 3.16 -9.10
C ALA A 46 0.22 4.41 -8.63
N VAL A 47 0.82 4.38 -7.44
CA VAL A 47 1.65 5.48 -6.94
C VAL A 47 2.89 5.66 -7.82
N ASP A 48 3.59 4.58 -8.18
CA ASP A 48 4.75 4.65 -9.08
C ASP A 48 4.37 5.31 -10.42
N VAL A 49 3.23 4.95 -11.01
CA VAL A 49 2.75 5.58 -12.25
C VAL A 49 2.39 7.05 -12.03
N ALA A 50 1.73 7.38 -10.91
CA ALA A 50 1.32 8.74 -10.60
C ALA A 50 2.49 9.70 -10.35
N ILE A 51 3.60 9.22 -9.77
CA ILE A 51 4.77 10.05 -9.45
C ILE A 51 5.75 10.18 -10.62
N ARG A 52 5.71 9.28 -11.61
CA ARG A 52 6.63 9.26 -12.77
C ARG A 52 6.80 10.63 -13.44
N PRO A 53 5.74 11.40 -13.74
CA PRO A 53 5.89 12.72 -14.37
C PRO A 53 6.68 13.71 -13.50
N ALA A 54 6.46 13.68 -12.18
CA ALA A 54 7.16 14.56 -11.24
C ALA A 54 8.62 14.14 -11.02
N VAL A 55 8.92 12.85 -11.05
CA VAL A 55 10.28 12.32 -11.03
C VAL A 55 11.03 12.70 -12.32
N ALA A 56 10.39 12.52 -13.49
CA ALA A 56 10.97 12.91 -14.78
C ALA A 56 11.26 14.42 -14.89
N ALA A 57 10.43 15.25 -14.25
CA ALA A 57 10.63 16.70 -14.15
C ALA A 57 11.66 17.11 -13.08
N GLY A 58 12.29 16.17 -12.37
CA GLY A 58 13.26 16.45 -11.30
C GLY A 58 12.65 17.06 -10.04
N LYS A 59 11.32 17.05 -9.90
CA LYS A 59 10.60 17.63 -8.74
C LYS A 59 10.56 16.68 -7.55
N LEU A 60 10.67 15.37 -7.79
CA LEU A 60 10.70 14.33 -6.77
C LEU A 60 11.91 13.42 -6.99
N PRO A 61 12.54 12.93 -5.91
CA PRO A 61 13.57 11.91 -6.02
C PRO A 61 12.96 10.57 -6.46
N ASP A 62 13.68 9.79 -7.26
CA ASP A 62 13.26 8.43 -7.60
C ASP A 62 13.25 7.56 -6.33
N LEU A 63 12.22 6.71 -6.23
CA LEU A 63 12.13 5.74 -5.16
C LEU A 63 13.05 4.57 -5.46
N ARG A 64 13.91 4.23 -4.52
CA ARG A 64 14.73 3.02 -4.65
C ARG A 64 13.86 1.78 -4.53
N THR A 65 14.25 0.71 -5.23
CA THR A 65 13.55 -0.58 -5.18
C THR A 65 13.41 -1.10 -3.75
N GLU A 66 14.41 -0.90 -2.87
CA GLU A 66 14.29 -1.34 -1.48
C GLU A 66 13.20 -0.57 -0.73
N THR A 67 12.99 0.71 -1.04
CA THR A 67 11.91 1.52 -0.44
C THR A 67 10.54 1.08 -0.93
N ARG A 68 10.42 0.77 -2.23
CA ARG A 68 9.19 0.20 -2.81
C ARG A 68 8.82 -1.11 -2.12
N PHE A 69 9.80 -2.00 -1.97
CA PHE A 69 9.62 -3.28 -1.29
C PHE A 69 9.25 -3.10 0.19
N ALA A 70 9.93 -2.20 0.92
CA ALA A 70 9.61 -1.91 2.31
C ALA A 70 8.17 -1.37 2.48
N GLY A 71 7.73 -0.48 1.57
CA GLY A 71 6.35 0.02 1.57
C GLY A 71 5.32 -1.06 1.32
N LEU A 72 5.58 -1.96 0.36
CA LEU A 72 4.72 -3.11 0.07
C LEU A 72 4.63 -4.05 1.27
N VAL A 73 5.76 -4.42 1.87
CA VAL A 73 5.82 -5.28 3.04
C VAL A 73 5.08 -4.64 4.21
N ALA A 74 5.25 -3.33 4.44
CA ALA A 74 4.54 -2.61 5.48
C ALA A 74 3.02 -2.65 5.27
N ALA A 75 2.54 -2.41 4.04
CA ALA A 75 1.12 -2.48 3.72
C ALA A 75 0.52 -3.87 3.96
N VAL A 76 1.20 -4.92 3.48
CA VAL A 76 0.76 -6.32 3.69
C VAL A 76 0.77 -6.68 5.16
N PHE A 77 1.82 -6.31 5.89
CA PHE A 77 1.92 -6.59 7.32
C PHE A 77 0.80 -5.89 8.11
N VAL A 78 0.53 -4.62 7.81
CA VAL A 78 -0.55 -3.87 8.46
C VAL A 78 -1.92 -4.45 8.10
N PHE A 79 -2.16 -4.81 6.85
CA PHE A 79 -3.38 -5.51 6.43
C PHE A 79 -3.59 -6.81 7.22
N MET A 80 -2.56 -7.66 7.29
CA MET A 80 -2.61 -8.93 8.02
C MET A 80 -2.79 -8.73 9.52
N ALA A 81 -2.10 -7.76 10.10
CA ALA A 81 -2.26 -7.40 11.51
C ALA A 81 -3.68 -6.91 11.80
N THR A 82 -4.27 -6.10 10.91
CA THR A 82 -5.65 -5.61 11.04
C THR A 82 -6.64 -6.78 11.01
N ARG A 83 -6.43 -7.75 10.11
CA ARG A 83 -7.23 -8.99 10.01
C ARG A 83 -7.10 -9.90 11.24
N TRP A 84 -5.92 -9.99 11.84
CA TRP A 84 -5.69 -10.77 13.05
C TRP A 84 -6.30 -10.15 14.29
N VAL A 85 -6.20 -8.82 14.41
CA VAL A 85 -6.75 -8.07 15.56
C VAL A 85 -8.27 -8.00 15.48
N ILE A 86 -8.84 -7.98 14.26
CA ILE A 86 -10.29 -7.90 14.05
C ILE A 86 -10.73 -9.08 13.16
N PRO A 87 -10.80 -10.31 13.71
CA PRO A 87 -11.10 -11.51 12.94
C PRO A 87 -12.59 -11.66 12.60
N SER A 88 -13.48 -10.91 13.26
CA SER A 88 -14.94 -10.97 13.12
C SER A 88 -15.53 -9.82 12.30
N LEU A 89 -14.70 -9.18 11.49
CA LEU A 89 -15.12 -8.31 10.40
C LEU A 89 -14.61 -8.92 9.08
#